data_AF-A0AAD3HE96-F1
#
_entry.id   AF-A0AAD3HE96-F1
#
_cell.length_a   1.000
_cell.length_b   1.000
_cell.length_c   1.000
_cell.angle_alpha   90.00
_cell.angle_beta   90.00
_cell.angle_gamma   90.00
#
_symmetry.space_group_name_H-M   'P 1'
#
loop_
_entity.id
_entity.type
_entity.pdbx_description
1 polymer ?
#
loop_
_entity_poly.entity_id
_entity_poly.type
_entity_poly.pdbx_seq_one_letter_code
_entity_poly.pdbx_strand_id
1 'polypeptide(L)'
;MSSDKKETLSSEAPSIYSPSVGFLGCGTIASAIATGLLSQESNSNIQINKVFVTRRSESKSKALKEQFGDKVEITDDKQHIVNEADLIFVCVLPEQVDQVLDELDFGNDKVIVSLVSTGKLSTLVEKSKLPKENVFKMICLPAVQDHEGTPLLVPRCTSSTRNLSSLLSTLGGQEGTCIECENEEIMEAMMVSTCMMGPMYGLMRTNRDFLISKGVPKRDANNFVARNYWGITKDALVTSLEEGAEEDSLDKLIAEQTPGGLNEQSLRNLSEAGMLDLYTNAMQAVLNRIQGKSDGSMPK
;
A
#
# COMPACT_ATOMS: atom_id res chain seq x y z
N MET A 1 43.17 -15.40 -41.92
CA MET A 1 42.63 -16.27 -40.86
C MET A 1 42.91 -15.59 -39.52
N SER A 2 42.04 -14.67 -39.12
CA SER A 2 42.05 -14.08 -37.79
C SER A 2 40.85 -14.67 -37.04
N SER A 3 41.15 -15.27 -35.90
CA SER A 3 40.19 -15.97 -35.04
C SER A 3 39.47 -14.96 -34.15
N ASP A 4 38.20 -14.68 -34.45
CA ASP A 4 37.31 -13.98 -33.53
C ASP A 4 36.86 -14.97 -32.43
N LYS A 5 37.49 -14.86 -31.27
CA LYS A 5 36.98 -15.46 -30.04
C LYS A 5 35.74 -14.67 -29.63
N LYS A 6 34.56 -15.27 -29.82
CA LYS A 6 33.34 -14.88 -29.10
C LYS A 6 33.61 -15.05 -27.60
N GLU A 7 33.79 -13.94 -26.89
CA GLU A 7 33.58 -13.89 -25.45
C GLU A 7 32.14 -14.29 -25.17
N THR A 8 31.99 -15.49 -24.61
CA THR A 8 30.74 -15.96 -24.06
C THR A 8 30.62 -15.32 -22.68
N LEU A 9 29.85 -14.22 -22.59
CA LEU A 9 29.34 -13.72 -21.33
C LEU A 9 28.53 -14.85 -20.69
N SER A 10 29.08 -15.45 -19.64
CA SER A 10 28.35 -16.35 -18.76
C SER A 10 27.24 -15.55 -18.08
N SER A 11 25.99 -15.74 -18.50
CA SER A 11 24.82 -15.23 -17.80
C SER A 11 24.67 -16.00 -16.49
N GLU A 12 25.32 -15.53 -15.42
CA GLU A 12 24.94 -15.94 -14.07
C GLU A 12 23.46 -15.56 -13.86
N ALA A 13 22.65 -16.54 -13.43
CA ALA A 13 21.26 -16.28 -13.07
C ALA A 13 21.25 -15.20 -11.95
N PRO A 14 20.32 -14.22 -12.00
CA PRO A 14 20.25 -13.19 -10.97
C PRO A 14 20.12 -13.84 -9.59
N SER A 15 20.88 -13.35 -8.61
CA SER A 15 20.80 -13.83 -7.23
C SER A 15 19.40 -13.58 -6.66
N ILE A 16 18.83 -14.61 -6.02
CA ILE A 16 17.53 -14.51 -5.37
C ILE A 16 17.68 -13.67 -4.09
N TYR A 17 16.85 -12.63 -3.94
CA TYR A 17 16.76 -11.85 -2.71
C TYR A 17 15.84 -12.57 -1.72
N SER A 18 16.40 -13.05 -0.60
CA SER A 18 15.66 -13.88 0.36
C SER A 18 15.67 -13.35 1.79
N PRO A 19 14.98 -12.23 2.08
CA PRO A 19 15.01 -11.63 3.40
C PRO A 19 14.19 -12.42 4.43
N SER A 20 14.63 -12.35 5.68
CA SER A 20 13.79 -12.57 6.84
C SER A 20 13.07 -11.26 7.21
N VAL A 21 11.77 -11.32 7.44
CA VAL A 21 10.92 -10.14 7.65
C VAL A 21 10.31 -10.15 9.05
N GLY A 22 10.43 -9.04 9.78
CA GLY A 22 9.88 -8.88 11.13
C GLY A 22 8.74 -7.87 11.17
N PHE A 23 7.68 -8.14 11.93
CA PHE A 23 6.59 -7.20 12.17
C PHE A 23 6.47 -6.88 13.66
N LEU A 24 6.81 -5.64 14.02
CA LEU A 24 6.57 -5.08 15.35
C LEU A 24 5.09 -4.64 15.43
N GLY A 25 4.23 -5.61 15.71
CA GLY A 25 2.77 -5.43 15.78
C GLY A 25 2.07 -6.25 14.70
N CYS A 26 1.08 -7.06 15.10
CA CYS A 26 0.29 -7.89 14.18
C CYS A 26 -1.15 -7.34 14.02
N GLY A 27 -1.26 -6.14 13.44
CA GLY A 27 -2.55 -5.51 13.11
C GLY A 27 -3.14 -6.02 11.78
N THR A 28 -4.20 -5.37 11.29
CA THR A 28 -4.79 -5.69 9.97
C THR A 28 -3.78 -5.51 8.85
N ILE A 29 -3.08 -4.37 8.82
CA ILE A 29 -2.12 -4.07 7.74
C ILE A 29 -0.89 -4.97 7.83
N ALA A 30 -0.34 -5.18 9.02
CA ALA A 30 0.80 -6.09 9.19
C ALA A 30 0.48 -7.51 8.71
N SER A 31 -0.71 -8.02 9.05
CA SER A 31 -1.17 -9.33 8.56
C SER A 31 -1.37 -9.34 7.06
N ALA A 32 -1.93 -8.26 6.47
CA ALA A 32 -2.13 -8.17 5.03
C ALA A 32 -0.79 -8.18 4.25
N ILE A 33 0.20 -7.40 4.72
CA ILE A 33 1.54 -7.39 4.12
C ILE A 33 2.20 -8.75 4.28
N ALA A 34 2.18 -9.35 5.48
CA ALA A 34 2.76 -10.66 5.71
C ALA A 34 2.14 -11.73 4.80
N THR A 35 0.81 -11.74 4.66
CA THR A 35 0.10 -12.62 3.74
C THR A 35 0.55 -12.38 2.31
N GLY A 36 0.49 -11.14 1.82
CA GLY A 36 0.87 -10.80 0.45
C GLY A 36 2.33 -11.07 0.12
N LEU A 37 3.25 -10.97 1.08
CA LEU A 37 4.65 -11.34 0.87
C LEU A 37 4.87 -12.86 0.85
N LEU A 38 4.09 -13.63 1.62
CA LEU A 38 4.21 -15.08 1.72
C LEU A 38 3.42 -15.84 0.63
N SER A 39 2.40 -15.23 0.03
CA SER A 39 1.57 -15.80 -1.03
C SER A 39 2.11 -15.57 -2.45
N GLN A 40 3.25 -14.89 -2.58
CA GLN A 40 3.89 -14.64 -3.88
C GLN A 40 4.16 -15.94 -4.64
N GLU A 41 3.84 -15.94 -5.94
CA GLU A 41 4.19 -17.05 -6.82
C GLU A 41 5.70 -17.11 -7.06
N SER A 42 6.23 -18.32 -7.24
CA SER A 42 7.66 -18.64 -7.30
C SER A 42 8.43 -18.08 -8.50
N ASN A 43 7.79 -17.26 -9.35
CA ASN A 43 8.38 -16.69 -10.56
C ASN A 43 9.10 -15.34 -10.32
N SER A 44 9.14 -14.84 -9.08
CA SER A 44 9.91 -13.64 -8.72
C SER A 44 11.30 -14.01 -8.21
N ASN A 45 12.31 -13.18 -8.49
CA ASN A 45 13.67 -13.30 -7.91
C ASN A 45 13.70 -12.94 -6.40
N ILE A 46 12.57 -13.09 -5.71
CA ILE A 46 12.33 -12.69 -4.34
C ILE A 46 11.67 -13.87 -3.61
N GLN A 47 12.27 -14.30 -2.50
CA GLN A 47 11.74 -15.41 -1.72
C GLN A 47 11.82 -15.12 -0.23
N ILE A 48 10.69 -14.89 0.44
CA ILE A 48 10.68 -14.71 1.89
C ILE A 48 11.20 -15.96 2.60
N ASN A 49 12.29 -15.80 3.36
CA ASN A 49 12.91 -16.87 4.13
C ASN A 49 12.05 -17.21 5.35
N LYS A 50 11.74 -16.19 6.16
CA LYS A 50 10.97 -16.32 7.39
C LYS A 50 10.25 -15.02 7.73
N VAL A 51 9.10 -15.12 8.37
CA VAL A 51 8.32 -14.00 8.88
C VAL A 51 8.20 -14.13 10.40
N PHE A 52 8.56 -13.09 11.12
CA PHE A 52 8.42 -13.00 12.57
C PHE A 52 7.33 -11.97 12.92
N VAL A 53 6.39 -12.33 13.78
CA VAL A 53 5.28 -11.43 14.17
C VAL A 53 5.10 -11.42 15.68
N THR A 54 4.75 -10.26 16.22
CA THR A 54 4.36 -10.17 17.64
C THR A 54 2.94 -10.73 17.88
N ARG A 55 2.66 -11.28 19.07
CA ARG A 55 1.33 -11.84 19.42
C ARG A 55 0.24 -10.77 19.72
N ARG A 56 0.47 -9.48 19.44
CA ARG A 56 -0.43 -8.38 19.82
C ARG A 56 -1.91 -8.62 19.48
N SER A 57 -2.18 -9.21 18.32
CA SER A 57 -3.52 -9.71 17.95
C SER A 57 -3.46 -11.22 17.79
N GLU A 58 -3.69 -11.95 18.89
CA GLU A 58 -3.55 -13.41 18.93
C GLU A 58 -4.28 -14.11 17.78
N SER A 59 -5.51 -13.67 17.45
CA SER A 59 -6.29 -14.20 16.33
C SER A 59 -5.61 -14.07 14.97
N LYS A 60 -4.98 -12.92 14.68
CA LYS A 60 -4.32 -12.66 13.39
C LYS A 60 -2.97 -13.36 13.31
N SER A 61 -2.18 -13.29 14.38
CA SER A 61 -0.89 -13.98 14.41
C SER A 61 -1.06 -15.50 14.29
N LYS A 62 -2.10 -16.08 14.94
CA LYS A 62 -2.43 -17.50 14.80
C LYS A 62 -2.89 -17.84 13.38
N ALA A 63 -3.78 -17.05 12.79
CA ALA A 63 -4.23 -17.26 11.42
C ALA A 63 -3.06 -17.27 10.41
N LEU A 64 -2.10 -16.34 10.55
CA LEU A 64 -0.87 -16.34 9.74
C LEU A 64 -0.05 -17.62 9.92
N LYS A 65 0.15 -18.07 11.17
CA LYS A 65 0.90 -19.30 11.47
C LYS A 65 0.20 -20.54 10.95
N GLU A 66 -1.13 -20.61 11.07
CA GLU A 66 -1.95 -21.70 10.55
C GLU A 66 -1.89 -21.76 9.03
N GLN A 67 -1.92 -20.61 8.35
CA GLN A 67 -1.87 -20.54 6.89
C GLN A 67 -0.50 -20.88 6.31
N PHE A 68 0.60 -20.40 6.93
CA PHE A 68 1.94 -20.46 6.34
C PHE A 68 2.94 -21.36 7.08
N GLY A 69 2.52 -22.02 8.17
CA GLY A 69 3.30 -23.03 8.87
C GLY A 69 4.66 -22.53 9.33
N ASP A 70 5.73 -23.26 9.00
CA ASP A 70 7.08 -23.00 9.51
C ASP A 70 7.73 -21.72 8.99
N LYS A 71 7.16 -21.10 7.94
CA LYS A 71 7.59 -19.78 7.49
C LYS A 71 7.26 -18.66 8.47
N VAL A 72 6.32 -18.86 9.39
CA VAL A 72 5.90 -17.84 10.36
C VAL A 72 6.36 -18.23 11.76
N GLU A 73 6.93 -17.29 12.50
CA GLU A 73 7.23 -17.42 13.93
C GLU A 73 6.50 -16.34 14.71
N ILE A 74 5.82 -16.76 15.79
CA ILE A 74 5.13 -15.85 16.70
C ILE A 74 5.96 -15.74 17.98
N THR A 75 6.36 -14.53 18.35
CA THR A 75 7.10 -14.26 19.59
C THR A 75 6.54 -13.02 20.30
N ASP A 76 6.76 -12.89 21.60
CA ASP A 76 6.52 -11.63 22.33
C ASP A 76 7.80 -10.82 22.54
N ASP A 77 8.96 -11.44 22.26
CA ASP A 77 10.26 -10.79 22.34
C ASP A 77 10.49 -9.97 21.05
N LYS A 78 10.30 -8.66 21.17
CA LYS A 78 10.53 -7.73 20.05
C LYS A 78 12.00 -7.65 19.66
N GLN A 79 12.94 -7.80 20.61
CA GLN A 79 14.36 -7.75 20.31
C GLN A 79 14.79 -9.00 19.55
N HIS A 80 14.21 -10.17 19.85
CA HIS A 80 14.38 -11.37 19.03
C HIS A 80 14.00 -11.14 17.56
N ILE A 81 12.87 -10.48 17.29
CA ILE A 81 12.47 -10.11 15.92
C ILE A 81 13.52 -9.22 15.26
N VAL A 82 14.00 -8.19 15.96
CA VAL A 82 15.01 -7.26 15.43
C VAL A 82 16.33 -7.97 15.13
N ASN A 83 16.74 -8.91 15.99
CA ASN A 83 17.97 -9.68 15.80
C ASN A 83 17.91 -10.57 14.55
N GLU A 84 16.79 -11.30 14.38
CA GLU A 84 16.65 -12.33 13.34
C GLU A 84 16.16 -11.81 11.97
N ALA A 85 15.44 -10.69 11.93
CA ALA A 85 14.92 -10.13 10.68
C ALA A 85 15.94 -9.21 10.00
N ASP A 86 15.94 -9.18 8.66
CA ASP A 86 16.71 -8.23 7.85
C ASP A 86 15.90 -6.95 7.59
N LEU A 87 14.59 -7.13 7.37
CA LEU A 87 13.62 -6.07 7.09
C LEU A 87 12.56 -6.05 8.20
N ILE A 88 12.40 -4.92 8.87
CA ILE A 88 11.51 -4.78 10.02
C ILE A 88 10.40 -3.76 9.73
N PHE A 89 9.17 -4.22 9.76
CA PHE A 89 7.98 -3.37 9.68
C PHE A 89 7.55 -2.92 11.08
N VAL A 90 7.51 -1.60 11.29
CA VAL A 90 6.99 -0.99 12.53
C VAL A 90 5.51 -0.72 12.35
N CYS A 91 4.69 -1.60 12.96
CA CYS A 91 3.23 -1.65 12.79
C CYS A 91 2.49 -1.44 14.13
N VAL A 92 3.00 -0.52 14.95
CA VAL A 92 2.39 -0.14 16.23
C VAL A 92 1.53 1.12 16.09
N LEU A 93 0.77 1.45 17.14
CA LEU A 93 -0.02 2.68 17.12
C LEU A 93 0.90 3.90 17.30
N PRO A 94 0.51 5.09 16.80
CA PRO A 94 1.33 6.30 16.89
C PRO A 94 1.87 6.57 18.30
N GLU A 95 1.03 6.43 19.33
CA GLU A 95 1.40 6.66 20.72
C GLU A 95 2.40 5.65 21.30
N GLN A 96 2.67 4.55 20.60
CA GLN A 96 3.58 3.48 21.03
C GLN A 96 4.94 3.52 20.33
N VAL A 97 5.09 4.33 19.28
CA VAL A 97 6.28 4.31 18.42
C VAL A 97 7.54 4.67 19.18
N ASP A 98 7.51 5.80 19.90
CA ASP A 98 8.68 6.28 20.62
C ASP A 98 9.16 5.25 21.64
N GLN A 99 8.24 4.69 22.42
CA GLN A 99 8.56 3.63 23.38
C GLN A 99 9.19 2.42 22.69
N VAL A 100 8.60 1.93 21.60
CA VAL A 100 9.09 0.74 20.89
C VAL A 100 10.47 0.98 20.27
N LEU A 101 10.72 2.16 19.70
CA LEU A 101 12.01 2.47 19.09
C LEU A 101 13.10 2.72 20.16
N ASP A 102 12.75 3.31 21.30
CA ASP A 102 13.69 3.56 22.40
C ASP A 102 14.12 2.27 23.13
N GLU A 103 13.23 1.26 23.18
CA GLU A 103 13.48 -0.03 23.86
C GLU A 103 14.34 -1.00 23.05
N LEU A 104 14.48 -0.80 21.73
CA LEU A 104 15.08 -1.77 20.82
C LEU A 104 16.46 -1.32 20.32
N ASP A 105 17.38 -2.27 20.21
CA ASP A 105 18.66 -2.09 19.53
C ASP A 105 18.58 -2.66 18.11
N PHE A 106 18.54 -1.78 17.11
CA PHE A 106 18.46 -2.14 15.71
C PHE A 106 19.81 -2.45 15.08
N GLY A 107 20.94 -2.25 15.78
CA GLY A 107 22.25 -2.33 15.15
C GLY A 107 22.42 -1.29 14.03
N ASN A 108 23.18 -1.64 12.98
CA ASN A 108 23.55 -0.69 11.91
C ASN A 108 23.22 -1.19 10.49
N ASP A 109 22.78 -2.43 10.34
CA ASP A 109 22.60 -3.13 9.06
C ASP A 109 21.14 -3.45 8.72
N LYS A 110 20.22 -3.21 9.66
CA LYS A 110 18.79 -3.44 9.49
C LYS A 110 18.14 -2.38 8.61
N VAL A 111 17.08 -2.76 7.91
CA VAL A 111 16.18 -1.84 7.22
C VAL A 111 14.85 -1.80 7.97
N ILE A 112 14.37 -0.60 8.28
CA ILE A 112 13.06 -0.42 8.95
C ILE A 112 12.07 0.29 8.03
N VAL A 113 10.82 -0.17 8.05
CA VAL A 113 9.71 0.41 7.31
C VAL A 113 8.56 0.66 8.28
N SER A 114 8.29 1.93 8.58
CA SER A 114 7.22 2.33 9.49
C SER A 114 5.89 2.53 8.76
N LEU A 115 4.83 1.93 9.28
CA LEU A 115 3.44 2.14 8.81
C LEU A 115 2.63 3.05 9.74
N VAL A 116 3.33 3.81 10.58
CA VAL A 116 2.70 4.71 11.53
C VAL A 116 2.25 5.97 10.79
N SER A 117 0.94 6.18 10.76
CA SER A 117 0.29 7.23 9.95
C SER A 117 0.79 8.65 10.20
N THR A 118 1.14 9.00 11.44
CA THR A 118 1.47 10.39 11.84
C THR A 118 2.91 10.56 12.32
N GLY A 119 3.75 9.52 12.22
CA GLY A 119 5.16 9.60 12.60
C GLY A 119 5.97 10.38 11.57
N LYS A 120 6.89 11.24 12.02
CA LYS A 120 7.84 11.92 11.12
C LYS A 120 9.03 11.02 10.81
N LEU A 121 9.50 11.02 9.56
CA LEU A 121 10.68 10.24 9.15
C LEU A 121 11.91 10.62 9.98
N SER A 122 12.10 11.91 10.28
CA SER A 122 13.22 12.39 11.09
C SER A 122 13.24 11.76 12.49
N THR A 123 12.08 11.64 13.13
CA THR A 123 11.94 10.99 14.45
C THR A 123 12.28 9.50 14.36
N LEU A 124 11.84 8.81 13.30
CA LEU A 124 12.18 7.40 13.09
C LEU A 124 13.69 7.20 12.93
N VAL A 125 14.36 8.08 12.18
CA VAL A 125 15.82 8.05 11.99
C VAL A 125 16.55 8.29 13.31
N GLU A 126 16.17 9.35 14.03
CA GLU A 126 16.78 9.70 15.32
C GLU A 126 16.64 8.57 16.35
N LYS A 127 15.44 8.02 16.49
CA LYS A 127 15.10 7.01 17.50
C LYS A 127 15.69 5.65 17.20
N SER A 128 15.64 5.21 15.93
CA SER A 128 16.21 3.92 15.53
C SER A 128 17.73 3.91 15.52
N LYS A 129 18.38 5.09 15.43
CA LYS A 129 19.84 5.28 15.33
C LYS A 129 20.46 4.61 14.09
N LEU A 130 19.63 4.17 13.15
CA LEU A 130 20.07 3.62 11.88
C LEU A 130 20.50 4.73 10.91
N PRO A 131 21.33 4.41 9.91
CA PRO A 131 21.56 5.29 8.78
C PRO A 131 20.24 5.69 8.12
N LYS A 132 20.11 6.96 7.72
CA LYS A 132 18.86 7.51 7.16
C LYS A 132 18.38 6.74 5.90
N GLU A 133 19.31 6.17 5.15
CA GLU A 133 19.07 5.37 3.95
C GLU A 133 18.42 4.00 4.25
N ASN A 134 18.38 3.59 5.52
CA ASN A 134 17.77 2.33 5.97
C ASN A 134 16.43 2.53 6.67
N VAL A 135 15.93 3.76 6.77
CA VAL A 135 14.71 4.10 7.50
C VAL A 135 13.67 4.64 6.53
N PHE A 136 12.52 3.98 6.46
CA PHE A 136 11.45 4.31 5.55
C PHE A 136 10.11 4.47 6.26
N LYS A 137 9.23 5.26 5.66
CA LYS A 137 7.78 5.21 5.91
C LYS A 137 7.10 4.56 4.73
N MET A 138 6.04 3.82 5.01
CA MET A 138 5.20 3.18 4.00
C MET A 138 3.72 3.39 4.32
N ILE A 139 2.92 3.60 3.27
CA ILE A 139 1.46 3.63 3.35
C ILE A 139 0.89 2.61 2.37
N CYS A 140 -0.06 1.79 2.82
CA CYS A 140 -0.82 0.89 1.97
C CYS A 140 -2.20 0.58 2.57
N LEU A 141 -3.09 0.00 1.75
CA LEU A 141 -4.39 -0.55 2.16
C LEU A 141 -4.32 -2.08 2.27
N PRO A 142 -5.25 -2.74 2.99
CA PRO A 142 -5.24 -4.19 3.17
C PRO A 142 -5.26 -5.03 1.88
N ALA A 143 -5.67 -4.46 0.74
CA ALA A 143 -5.71 -5.12 -0.57
C ALA A 143 -4.35 -5.67 -1.04
N VAL A 144 -3.24 -5.23 -0.43
CA VAL A 144 -1.90 -5.81 -0.64
C VAL A 144 -1.82 -7.31 -0.34
N GLN A 145 -2.71 -7.85 0.49
CA GLN A 145 -2.77 -9.29 0.76
C GLN A 145 -3.19 -10.11 -0.46
N ASP A 146 -3.98 -9.48 -1.35
CA ASP A 146 -4.57 -10.08 -2.54
C ASP A 146 -3.77 -9.68 -3.80
N HIS A 147 -2.62 -9.03 -3.61
CA HIS A 147 -1.77 -8.49 -4.67
C HIS A 147 -2.44 -7.38 -5.50
N GLU A 148 -3.36 -6.61 -4.90
CA GLU A 148 -4.12 -5.53 -5.56
C GLU A 148 -3.81 -4.14 -4.97
N GLY A 149 -2.66 -3.97 -4.32
CA GLY A 149 -2.28 -2.71 -3.67
C GLY A 149 -1.10 -1.99 -4.33
N THR A 150 -1.04 -0.67 -4.15
CA THR A 150 0.11 0.16 -4.54
C THR A 150 0.72 0.77 -3.27
N PRO A 151 1.80 0.19 -2.72
CA PRO A 151 2.51 0.81 -1.61
C PRO A 151 3.10 2.17 -2.00
N LEU A 152 3.00 3.13 -1.08
CA LEU A 152 3.78 4.36 -1.12
C LEU A 152 4.99 4.20 -0.20
N LEU A 153 6.17 4.66 -0.61
CA LEU A 153 7.42 4.57 0.15
C LEU A 153 8.16 5.91 0.15
N VAL A 154 8.73 6.29 1.29
CA VAL A 154 9.62 7.47 1.42
C VAL A 154 10.71 7.16 2.46
N PRO A 155 11.98 7.59 2.24
CA PRO A 155 12.50 8.25 1.05
C PRO A 155 12.62 7.28 -0.14
N ARG A 156 13.03 7.79 -1.30
CA ARG A 156 13.41 6.95 -2.44
C ARG A 156 14.52 5.98 -2.05
N CYS A 157 14.42 4.75 -2.55
CA CYS A 157 15.43 3.72 -2.34
C CYS A 157 16.74 4.08 -3.02
N THR A 158 17.85 3.74 -2.36
CA THR A 158 19.18 3.87 -2.95
C THR A 158 19.60 2.54 -3.56
N SER A 159 20.82 2.47 -4.14
CA SER A 159 21.36 1.21 -4.65
C SER A 159 21.44 0.10 -3.58
N SER A 160 21.65 0.44 -2.30
CA SER A 160 21.72 -0.56 -1.22
C SER A 160 20.36 -1.10 -0.79
N THR A 161 19.28 -0.34 -1.02
CA THR A 161 17.92 -0.72 -0.60
C THR A 161 16.98 -1.01 -1.78
N ARG A 162 17.50 -1.07 -3.02
CA ARG A 162 16.70 -1.30 -4.23
C ARG A 162 15.80 -2.54 -4.13
N ASN A 163 16.27 -3.60 -3.47
CA ASN A 163 15.50 -4.82 -3.27
C ASN A 163 14.23 -4.60 -2.43
N LEU A 164 14.19 -3.58 -1.56
CA LEU A 164 12.98 -3.22 -0.80
C LEU A 164 11.87 -2.77 -1.75
N SER A 165 12.17 -1.86 -2.67
CA SER A 165 11.19 -1.36 -3.64
C SER A 165 10.66 -2.49 -4.54
N SER A 166 11.55 -3.36 -5.03
CA SER A 166 11.16 -4.56 -5.79
C SER A 166 10.27 -5.49 -4.96
N LEU A 167 10.63 -5.75 -3.71
CA LEU A 167 9.83 -6.56 -2.77
C LEU A 167 8.43 -5.95 -2.56
N LEU A 168 8.34 -4.66 -2.27
CA LEU A 168 7.06 -3.99 -2.03
C LEU A 168 6.21 -3.92 -3.30
N SER A 169 6.82 -3.81 -4.48
CA SER A 169 6.09 -3.82 -5.76
C SER A 169 5.32 -5.13 -5.99
N THR A 170 5.83 -6.26 -5.46
CA THR A 170 5.14 -7.56 -5.53
C THR A 170 3.77 -7.55 -4.84
N LEU A 171 3.52 -6.62 -3.92
CA LEU A 171 2.22 -6.45 -3.25
C LEU A 171 1.12 -5.91 -4.19
N GLY A 172 1.47 -5.47 -5.40
CA GLY A 172 0.52 -5.10 -6.46
C GLY A 172 0.44 -6.14 -7.58
N GLY A 173 1.02 -7.32 -7.41
CA GLY A 173 0.99 -8.40 -8.39
C GLY A 173 1.97 -8.18 -9.56
N GLN A 174 1.68 -8.79 -10.71
CA GLN A 174 2.58 -8.81 -11.86
C GLN A 174 2.87 -7.41 -12.44
N GLU A 175 1.88 -6.53 -12.42
CA GLU A 175 1.96 -5.14 -12.91
C GLU A 175 2.07 -4.15 -11.73
N GLY A 176 2.27 -4.67 -10.52
CA GLY A 176 2.37 -3.91 -9.29
C GLY A 176 3.61 -3.04 -9.24
N THR A 177 3.46 -1.84 -8.68
CA THR A 177 4.57 -0.93 -8.42
C THR A 177 4.50 -0.39 -7.00
N CYS A 178 5.67 -0.24 -6.38
CA CYS A 178 5.84 0.59 -5.19
C CYS A 178 6.18 2.01 -5.65
N ILE A 179 5.36 2.99 -5.29
CA ILE A 179 5.61 4.39 -5.62
C ILE A 179 6.57 4.98 -4.59
N GLU A 180 7.78 5.31 -5.03
CA GLU A 180 8.78 5.99 -4.22
C GLU A 180 8.58 7.51 -4.27
N CYS A 181 7.87 8.03 -3.26
CA CYS A 181 7.57 9.44 -3.12
C CYS A 181 8.86 10.26 -2.97
N GLU A 182 8.87 11.47 -3.54
CA GLU A 182 10.03 12.37 -3.48
C GLU A 182 10.36 12.79 -2.04
N ASN A 183 9.34 13.07 -1.24
CA ASN A 183 9.46 13.51 0.15
C ASN A 183 8.17 13.19 0.93
N GLU A 184 8.18 13.47 2.24
CA GLU A 184 7.03 13.20 3.12
C GLU A 184 5.80 14.02 2.74
N GLU A 185 5.95 15.26 2.26
CA GLU A 185 4.83 16.12 1.87
C GLU A 185 4.06 15.53 0.68
N ILE A 186 4.77 15.02 -0.33
CA ILE A 186 4.16 14.31 -1.45
C ILE A 186 3.48 13.02 -0.99
N MET A 187 4.13 12.23 -0.12
CA MET A 187 3.50 11.03 0.45
C MET A 187 2.21 11.37 1.21
N GLU A 188 2.20 12.43 2.01
CA GLU A 188 1.02 12.88 2.76
C GLU A 188 -0.12 13.30 1.82
N ALA A 189 0.19 13.99 0.72
CA ALA A 189 -0.80 14.32 -0.31
C ALA A 189 -1.37 13.06 -0.97
N MET A 190 -0.53 12.11 -1.36
CA MET A 190 -0.96 10.83 -1.95
C MET A 190 -1.77 9.97 -0.96
N MET A 191 -1.42 9.98 0.33
CA MET A 191 -2.11 9.26 1.38
C MET A 191 -3.59 9.66 1.49
N VAL A 192 -3.95 10.89 1.14
CA VAL A 192 -5.35 11.37 1.15
C VAL A 192 -6.27 10.47 0.33
N SER A 193 -5.79 9.96 -0.81
CA SER A 193 -6.55 9.04 -1.66
C SER A 193 -6.92 7.75 -0.92
N THR A 194 -6.09 7.27 0.00
CA THR A 194 -6.40 6.09 0.83
C THR A 194 -7.54 6.37 1.82
N CYS A 195 -7.69 7.62 2.27
CA CYS A 195 -8.78 8.05 3.14
C CYS A 195 -10.14 8.10 2.41
N MET A 196 -10.14 8.03 1.08
CA MET A 196 -11.36 8.04 0.27
C MET A 196 -12.11 6.70 0.24
N MET A 197 -11.54 5.64 0.82
CA MET A 197 -12.22 4.34 0.98
C MET A 197 -13.59 4.49 1.68
N GLY A 198 -13.66 5.28 2.77
CA GLY A 198 -14.91 5.53 3.49
C GLY A 198 -15.97 6.26 2.65
N PRO A 199 -15.64 7.43 2.06
CA PRO A 199 -16.49 8.10 1.08
C PRO A 199 -16.97 7.19 -0.06
N MET A 200 -16.09 6.37 -0.64
CA MET A 200 -16.47 5.43 -1.71
C MET A 200 -17.51 4.40 -1.25
N TYR A 201 -17.36 3.81 -0.05
CA TYR A 201 -18.39 2.94 0.51
C TYR A 201 -19.72 3.68 0.75
N GLY A 202 -19.65 4.96 1.12
CA GLY A 202 -20.82 5.83 1.23
C GLY A 202 -21.56 6.00 -0.11
N LEU A 203 -20.83 6.25 -1.19
CA LEU A 203 -21.40 6.36 -2.54
C LEU A 203 -22.02 5.04 -3.02
N MET A 204 -21.30 3.93 -2.83
CA MET A 204 -21.81 2.59 -3.16
C MET A 204 -23.09 2.26 -2.37
N ARG A 205 -23.13 2.63 -1.08
CA ARG A 205 -24.32 2.47 -0.24
C ARG A 205 -25.52 3.25 -0.79
N THR A 206 -25.31 4.51 -1.18
CA THR A 206 -26.36 5.36 -1.77
C THR A 206 -26.88 4.76 -3.08
N ASN A 207 -26.00 4.27 -3.95
CA ASN A 207 -26.38 3.61 -5.20
C ASN A 207 -27.23 2.34 -4.94
N ARG A 208 -26.77 1.49 -4.02
CA ARG A 208 -27.53 0.30 -3.60
C ARG A 208 -28.93 0.68 -3.10
N ASP A 209 -29.04 1.67 -2.22
CA ASP A 209 -30.31 2.06 -1.62
C ASP A 209 -31.27 2.67 -2.66
N PHE A 210 -30.73 3.37 -3.67
CA PHE A 210 -31.50 3.78 -4.85
C PHE A 210 -32.08 2.57 -5.59
N LEU A 211 -31.28 1.55 -5.92
CA LEU A 211 -31.78 0.34 -6.60
C LEU A 211 -32.87 -0.37 -5.78
N ILE A 212 -32.68 -0.48 -4.47
CA ILE A 212 -33.69 -1.05 -3.56
C ILE A 212 -34.99 -0.24 -3.61
N SER A 213 -34.91 1.09 -3.62
CA SER A 213 -36.08 1.97 -3.75
C SER A 213 -36.84 1.79 -5.08
N LYS A 214 -36.19 1.22 -6.10
CA LYS A 214 -36.79 0.87 -7.40
C LYS A 214 -37.28 -0.58 -7.47
N GLY A 215 -37.27 -1.30 -6.34
CA GLY A 215 -37.79 -2.67 -6.23
C GLY A 215 -36.75 -3.77 -6.49
N VAL A 216 -35.46 -3.44 -6.65
CA VAL A 216 -34.42 -4.45 -6.79
C VAL A 216 -34.21 -5.17 -5.45
N PRO A 217 -34.19 -6.51 -5.40
CA PRO A 217 -33.91 -7.25 -4.17
C PRO A 217 -32.56 -6.85 -3.55
N LYS A 218 -32.53 -6.65 -2.24
CA LYS A 218 -31.33 -6.18 -1.51
C LYS A 218 -30.07 -7.00 -1.80
N ARG A 219 -30.20 -8.33 -1.90
CA ARG A 219 -29.07 -9.22 -2.21
C ARG A 219 -28.50 -8.92 -3.60
N ASP A 220 -29.36 -8.75 -4.59
CA ASP A 220 -28.94 -8.54 -5.96
C ASP A 220 -28.41 -7.11 -6.14
N ALA A 221 -29.01 -6.10 -5.49
CA ALA A 221 -28.49 -4.73 -5.45
C ALA A 221 -27.09 -4.65 -4.82
N ASN A 222 -26.87 -5.34 -3.69
CA ASN A 222 -25.54 -5.44 -3.06
C ASN A 222 -24.51 -6.01 -4.02
N ASN A 223 -24.82 -7.17 -4.63
CA ASN A 223 -23.90 -7.87 -5.51
C ASN A 223 -23.59 -7.04 -6.77
N PHE A 224 -24.64 -6.49 -7.41
CA PHE A 224 -24.50 -5.69 -8.61
C PHE A 224 -23.67 -4.44 -8.37
N VAL A 225 -23.95 -3.66 -7.32
CA VAL A 225 -23.18 -2.44 -7.02
C VAL A 225 -21.70 -2.77 -6.76
N ALA A 226 -21.41 -3.79 -5.94
CA ALA A 226 -20.02 -4.17 -5.67
C ALA A 226 -19.27 -4.56 -6.95
N ARG A 227 -19.86 -5.42 -7.79
CA ARG A 227 -19.24 -5.87 -9.04
C ARG A 227 -19.12 -4.76 -10.07
N ASN A 228 -20.10 -3.85 -10.14
CA ASN A 228 -20.09 -2.74 -11.07
C ASN A 228 -18.98 -1.75 -10.76
N TYR A 229 -18.82 -1.35 -9.50
CA TYR A 229 -17.74 -0.45 -9.10
C TYR A 229 -16.36 -1.10 -9.29
N TRP A 230 -16.23 -2.39 -8.95
CA TRP A 230 -15.02 -3.14 -9.25
C TRP A 230 -14.67 -3.13 -10.74
N GLY A 231 -15.65 -3.37 -11.61
CA GLY A 231 -15.46 -3.31 -13.07
C GLY A 231 -14.96 -1.94 -13.52
N ILE A 232 -15.57 -0.86 -13.04
CA ILE A 232 -15.19 0.52 -13.38
C ILE A 232 -13.76 0.84 -12.90
N THR A 233 -13.42 0.51 -11.64
CA THR A 233 -12.08 0.82 -11.12
C THR A 233 -11.00 -0.06 -11.73
N LYS A 234 -11.33 -1.30 -12.07
CA LYS A 234 -10.42 -2.19 -12.79
C LYS A 234 -10.15 -1.69 -14.21
N ASP A 235 -11.17 -1.22 -14.91
CA ASP A 235 -11.03 -0.62 -16.23
C ASP A 235 -10.08 0.59 -16.18
N ALA A 236 -10.30 1.49 -15.22
CA ALA A 236 -9.40 2.63 -14.97
C ALA A 236 -7.95 2.22 -14.70
N LEU A 237 -7.72 1.18 -13.90
CA LEU A 237 -6.39 0.65 -13.64
C LEU A 237 -5.75 0.09 -14.92
N VAL A 238 -6.45 -0.76 -15.66
CA VAL A 238 -5.94 -1.35 -16.90
C VAL A 238 -5.58 -0.28 -17.92
N THR A 239 -6.45 0.73 -18.12
CA THR A 239 -6.16 1.86 -19.02
C THR A 239 -4.92 2.63 -18.58
N SER A 240 -4.69 2.80 -17.27
CA SER A 240 -3.49 3.48 -16.76
C SER A 240 -2.19 2.70 -16.96
N LEU A 241 -2.27 1.40 -17.23
CA LEU A 241 -1.13 0.51 -17.44
C LEU A 241 -0.83 0.26 -18.94
N GLU A 242 -1.65 0.81 -19.86
CA GLU A 242 -1.40 0.71 -21.30
C GLU A 242 -0.06 1.37 -21.68
N GLU A 243 0.69 0.77 -22.60
CA GLU A 243 1.93 1.35 -23.11
C GLU A 243 1.66 2.74 -23.73
N GLY A 244 2.32 3.77 -23.20
CA GLY A 244 2.12 5.14 -23.65
C GLY A 244 0.86 5.81 -23.11
N ALA A 245 0.21 5.25 -22.08
CA ALA A 245 -0.76 5.98 -21.28
C ALA A 245 -0.07 7.24 -20.70
N GLU A 246 -0.37 8.40 -21.28
CA GLU A 246 0.07 9.70 -20.75
C GLU A 246 -0.74 10.07 -19.49
N GLU A 247 -0.43 11.22 -18.88
CA GLU A 247 -0.98 11.74 -17.62
C GLU A 247 -2.54 11.79 -17.56
N ASP A 248 -3.22 11.60 -18.71
CA ASP A 248 -4.66 11.82 -18.93
C ASP A 248 -5.49 10.52 -19.09
N SER A 249 -5.04 9.37 -18.58
CA SER A 249 -5.76 8.08 -18.74
C SER A 249 -7.23 8.11 -18.29
N LEU A 250 -7.56 8.86 -17.23
CA LEU A 250 -8.94 9.05 -16.78
C LEU A 250 -9.73 10.01 -17.67
N ASP A 251 -9.09 11.05 -18.20
CA ASP A 251 -9.73 12.00 -19.12
C ASP A 251 -10.09 11.31 -20.44
N LYS A 252 -9.26 10.36 -20.91
CA LYS A 252 -9.59 9.46 -22.02
C LYS A 252 -10.89 8.69 -21.74
N LEU A 253 -11.00 8.04 -20.58
CA LEU A 253 -12.21 7.29 -20.20
C LEU A 253 -13.45 8.20 -20.08
N ILE A 254 -13.27 9.46 -19.67
CA ILE A 254 -14.35 10.45 -19.65
C ILE A 254 -14.75 10.85 -21.08
N ALA A 255 -13.78 11.08 -21.96
CA ALA A 255 -14.01 11.48 -23.35
C ALA A 255 -14.64 10.37 -24.22
N GLU A 256 -14.41 9.10 -23.89
CA GLU A 256 -14.99 7.94 -24.57
C GLU A 256 -16.49 7.75 -24.28
N GLN A 257 -17.06 8.50 -23.34
CA GLN A 257 -18.49 8.44 -23.03
C GLN A 257 -19.34 8.85 -24.25
N THR A 258 -20.48 8.18 -24.44
CA THR A 258 -21.40 8.47 -25.54
C THR A 258 -21.91 9.92 -25.44
N PRO A 259 -21.70 10.78 -26.46
CA PRO A 259 -22.20 12.15 -26.45
C PRO A 259 -23.72 12.20 -26.32
N GLY A 260 -24.22 12.99 -25.37
CA GLY A 260 -25.63 13.06 -24.98
C GLY A 260 -26.13 11.83 -24.20
N GLY A 261 -25.24 10.91 -23.83
CA GLY A 261 -25.54 9.69 -23.12
C GLY A 261 -25.77 9.87 -21.61
N LEU A 262 -26.20 8.79 -20.95
CA LEU A 262 -26.56 8.80 -19.53
C LEU A 262 -25.36 9.04 -18.59
N ASN A 263 -24.16 8.59 -18.96
CA ASN A 263 -22.95 8.81 -18.17
C ASN A 263 -22.55 10.29 -18.18
N GLU A 264 -22.52 10.91 -19.37
CA GLU A 264 -22.21 12.34 -19.52
C GLU A 264 -23.25 13.20 -18.79
N GLN A 265 -24.54 12.88 -18.92
CA GLN A 265 -25.62 13.54 -18.18
C GLN A 265 -25.41 13.44 -16.67
N SER A 266 -25.05 12.25 -16.17
CA SER A 266 -24.84 12.03 -14.74
C SER A 266 -23.65 12.81 -14.20
N LEU A 267 -22.52 12.80 -14.92
CA LEU A 267 -21.33 13.57 -14.58
C LEU A 267 -21.65 15.07 -14.55
N ARG A 268 -22.28 15.60 -15.61
CA ARG A 268 -22.68 17.02 -15.68
C ARG A 268 -23.58 17.42 -14.51
N ASN A 269 -24.63 16.65 -14.23
CA ASN A 269 -25.56 16.94 -13.13
C ASN A 269 -24.86 17.00 -11.77
N LEU A 270 -23.93 16.06 -11.50
CA LEU A 270 -23.20 16.01 -10.24
C LEU A 270 -22.17 17.13 -10.13
N SER A 271 -21.48 17.46 -11.22
CA SER A 271 -20.52 18.56 -11.29
C SER A 271 -21.21 19.91 -11.09
N GLU A 272 -22.31 20.18 -11.79
CA GLU A 272 -23.10 21.42 -11.65
C GLU A 272 -23.71 21.57 -10.25
N ALA A 273 -24.01 20.47 -9.57
CA ALA A 273 -24.44 20.46 -8.18
C ALA A 273 -23.30 20.64 -7.16
N GLY A 274 -22.05 20.78 -7.61
CA GLY A 274 -20.87 20.99 -6.75
C GLY A 274 -20.36 19.74 -6.05
N MET A 275 -20.77 18.53 -6.46
CA MET A 275 -20.38 17.29 -5.78
C MET A 275 -18.87 17.03 -5.86
N LEU A 276 -18.25 17.26 -7.01
CA LEU A 276 -16.80 17.08 -7.19
C LEU A 276 -15.99 18.09 -6.38
N ASP A 277 -16.46 19.34 -6.29
CA ASP A 277 -15.82 20.37 -5.47
C ASP A 277 -15.86 20.01 -3.98
N LEU A 278 -17.00 19.51 -3.50
CA LEU A 278 -17.13 19.01 -2.12
C LEU A 278 -16.20 17.83 -1.84
N TYR A 279 -15.97 16.96 -2.84
CA TYR A 279 -15.03 15.86 -2.72
C TYR A 279 -13.59 16.37 -2.55
N THR A 280 -13.17 17.31 -3.39
CA THR A 280 -11.86 17.98 -3.30
C THR A 280 -11.69 18.72 -1.97
N ASN A 281 -12.72 19.42 -1.49
CA ASN A 281 -12.68 20.11 -0.21
C ASN A 281 -12.51 19.14 0.97
N ALA A 282 -13.16 17.98 0.91
CA ALA A 282 -12.98 16.94 1.93
C ALA A 282 -11.55 16.38 1.90
N MET A 283 -10.99 16.14 0.72
CA MET A 283 -9.58 15.73 0.55
C MET A 283 -8.62 16.77 1.14
N GLN A 284 -8.83 18.05 0.86
CA GLN A 284 -8.00 19.13 1.40
C GLN A 284 -8.10 19.24 2.93
N ALA A 285 -9.29 19.06 3.50
CA ALA A 285 -9.48 19.05 4.94
C ALA A 285 -8.73 17.88 5.61
N VAL A 286 -8.76 16.69 5.00
CA VAL A 286 -7.97 15.53 5.45
C VAL A 286 -6.47 15.82 5.37
N LEU A 287 -5.98 16.38 4.26
CA LEU A 287 -4.57 16.75 4.12
C LEU A 287 -4.12 17.73 5.21
N ASN A 288 -4.94 18.77 5.47
CA ASN A 288 -4.65 19.74 6.52
C ASN A 288 -4.56 19.09 7.90
N ARG A 289 -5.36 18.05 8.16
CA ARG A 289 -5.29 17.29 9.42
C ARG A 289 -4.03 16.43 9.49
N ILE A 290 -3.68 15.73 8.42
CA ILE A 290 -2.45 14.92 8.34
C ILE A 290 -1.24 15.80 8.64
N GLN A 291 -1.21 17.01 8.05
CA GLN A 291 -0.14 17.99 8.21
C GLN A 291 -0.20 18.79 9.53
N GLY A 292 -1.17 18.52 10.41
CA GLY A 292 -1.34 19.25 11.66
C GLY A 292 -1.71 20.74 11.52
N LYS A 293 -2.21 21.16 10.35
CA LYS A 293 -2.63 22.53 10.05
C LYS A 293 -4.04 22.87 10.58
N SER A 294 -4.89 21.86 10.77
CA SER A 294 -6.25 22.01 11.31
C SER A 294 -6.76 20.70 11.94
N ASP A 295 -7.97 20.71 12.52
CA ASP A 295 -8.66 19.51 13.00
C ASP A 295 -9.28 18.66 11.86
N GLY A 296 -9.22 19.16 10.62
CA GLY A 296 -9.80 18.52 9.43
C GLY A 296 -11.28 18.77 9.23
N SER A 297 -11.88 19.71 9.97
CA SER A 297 -13.24 20.16 9.71
C SER A 297 -13.31 20.95 8.40
N MET A 298 -14.32 20.70 7.57
CA MET A 298 -14.59 21.55 6.40
C MET A 298 -15.13 22.92 6.85
N PRO A 299 -14.82 24.01 6.11
CA PRO A 299 -15.45 25.31 6.34
C PRO A 299 -16.97 25.18 6.28
N LYS A 300 -17.67 25.87 7.18
CA LYS A 300 -19.14 25.96 7.18
C LYS A 300 -19.63 27.04 6.25
#